data_AF-A0A934YJ68-F1
#
_entry.id   AF-A0A934YJ68-F1
#
_cell.length_a   1.000
_cell.length_b   1.000
_cell.length_c   1.000
_cell.angle_alpha   90.00
_cell.angle_beta   90.00
_cell.angle_gamma   90.00
#
_symmetry.space_group_name_H-M   'P 1'
#
loop_
_entity.id
_entity.type
_entity.pdbx_description
1 polymer ?
#
loop_
_entity_poly.entity_id
_entity_poly.type
_entity_poly.pdbx_seq_one_letter_code
_entity_poly.pdbx_strand_id
1 'polypeptide(L)'
;METITRAMREHGAPRLVAISGAGVLVPGDHLSSVRTLLLLLSKYVALATEREAEINRASELEWVLARPPRIVPGPATGSYRVMPDRVPSPNISQGDVADLMLKCAAGSEWVRRAPIPGYGARLPPSP
;
A
#
# COMPACT_ATOMS: atom_id res chain seq x y z
N MET A 1 9.73 -1.83 11.77
CA MET A 1 9.56 -3.01 10.87
C MET A 1 10.49 -4.16 11.23
N GLU A 2 11.79 -3.91 11.47
CA GLU A 2 12.79 -4.97 11.78
C GLU A 2 12.39 -5.94 12.91
N THR A 3 11.82 -5.43 14.00
CA THR A 3 11.36 -6.29 15.12
C THR A 3 10.28 -7.27 14.68
N ILE A 4 9.35 -6.83 13.83
CA ILE A 4 8.25 -7.63 13.33
C ILE A 4 8.77 -8.68 12.35
N THR A 5 9.58 -8.29 11.37
CA THR A 5 10.13 -9.20 10.37
C THR A 5 11.02 -10.28 10.99
N ARG A 6 11.81 -9.92 12.01
CA ARG A 6 12.60 -10.87 12.80
C ARG A 6 11.70 -11.87 13.55
N ALA A 7 10.71 -11.39 14.28
CA ALA A 7 9.80 -12.27 15.04
C ALA A 7 9.02 -13.22 14.11
N MET A 8 8.56 -12.72 12.95
CA MET A 8 7.90 -13.54 11.95
C MET A 8 8.79 -14.66 11.42
N ARG A 9 10.06 -14.36 11.14
CA ARG A 9 11.05 -15.38 10.74
C ARG A 9 11.25 -16.43 11.83
N GLU A 10 11.40 -16.00 13.09
CA GLU A 10 11.58 -16.91 14.24
C GLU A 10 10.39 -17.84 14.46
N HIS A 11 9.18 -17.39 14.12
CA HIS A 11 7.94 -18.15 14.31
C HIS A 11 7.40 -18.80 13.02
N GLY A 12 8.15 -18.73 11.92
CA GLY A 12 7.74 -19.30 10.64
C GLY A 12 6.47 -18.68 10.05
N ALA A 13 6.21 -17.40 10.30
CA ALA A 13 5.10 -16.64 9.71
C ALA A 13 5.57 -16.02 8.37
N PRO A 14 5.19 -16.58 7.20
CA PRO A 14 5.83 -16.21 5.93
C PRO A 14 5.29 -14.89 5.35
N ARG A 15 4.09 -14.46 5.76
CA ARG A 15 3.33 -13.40 5.06
C ARG A 15 3.12 -12.16 5.91
N LEU A 16 3.60 -11.03 5.41
CA LEU A 16 3.45 -9.72 6.04
C LEU A 16 2.56 -8.83 5.16
N VAL A 17 1.38 -8.46 5.65
CA VAL A 17 0.52 -7.47 4.98
C VAL A 17 0.45 -6.23 5.86
N ALA A 18 0.97 -5.10 5.36
CA ALA A 18 1.01 -3.86 6.11
C ALA A 18 0.40 -2.71 5.32
N ILE A 19 -0.25 -1.79 6.05
CA ILE A 19 -0.71 -0.52 5.50
C ILE A 19 0.46 0.47 5.54
N SER A 20 0.61 1.16 4.44
CA SER A 20 1.66 2.12 4.11
C SER A 20 0.98 3.36 3.52
N GLY A 21 1.56 4.55 3.60
CA GLY A 21 0.93 5.73 3.01
C GLY A 21 1.05 5.76 1.48
N ALA A 22 0.08 6.32 0.75
CA ALA A 22 0.20 6.59 -0.70
C ALA A 22 1.38 7.51 -1.09
N GLY A 23 2.06 8.15 -0.13
CA GLY A 23 3.28 8.92 -0.42
C GLY A 23 4.55 8.07 -0.55
N VAL A 24 4.47 6.75 -0.40
CA VAL A 24 5.59 5.82 -0.60
C VAL A 24 5.87 5.65 -2.07
N LEU A 25 7.06 6.03 -2.49
CA LEU A 25 7.55 5.74 -3.82
C LEU A 25 8.07 4.31 -3.93
N VAL A 26 7.53 3.59 -4.88
CA VAL A 26 8.08 2.36 -5.43
C VAL A 26 8.61 2.69 -6.84
N PRO A 27 9.72 2.07 -7.28
CA PRO A 27 10.21 2.27 -8.65
C PRO A 27 9.08 2.09 -9.68
N GLY A 28 8.84 3.10 -10.52
CA GLY A 28 7.76 3.11 -11.52
C GLY A 28 6.52 3.94 -11.17
N ASP A 29 6.46 4.54 -9.98
CA ASP A 29 5.31 5.38 -9.58
C ASP A 29 5.23 6.73 -10.29
N HIS A 30 4.00 7.18 -10.56
CA HIS A 30 3.67 8.52 -11.06
C HIS A 30 2.96 9.38 -9.99
N LEU A 31 3.56 9.50 -8.79
CA LEU A 31 2.92 10.08 -7.59
C LEU A 31 3.44 11.49 -7.18
N SER A 32 3.94 12.27 -8.13
CA SER A 32 4.74 13.49 -7.87
C SER A 32 4.03 14.58 -7.06
N SER A 33 2.75 14.84 -7.31
CA SER A 33 1.96 15.87 -6.62
C SER A 33 1.53 15.45 -5.21
N VAL A 34 1.12 14.18 -5.05
CA VAL A 34 0.73 13.59 -3.75
C VAL A 34 1.93 13.52 -2.80
N ARG A 35 3.10 13.13 -3.31
CA ARG A 35 4.35 13.11 -2.53
C ARG A 35 4.74 14.49 -2.01
N THR A 36 4.67 15.51 -2.86
CA THR A 36 5.00 16.88 -2.46
C THR A 36 4.10 17.34 -1.32
N LEU A 37 2.79 17.09 -1.41
CA LEU A 37 1.86 17.38 -0.32
C LEU A 37 2.17 16.60 0.96
N LEU A 38 2.51 15.31 0.85
CA LEU A 38 2.82 14.49 2.03
C LEU A 38 4.15 14.90 2.69
N LEU A 39 5.18 15.25 1.91
CA LEU A 39 6.44 15.78 2.42
C LEU A 39 6.27 17.12 3.13
N LEU A 40 5.38 17.97 2.63
CA LEU A 40 5.05 19.26 3.24
C LEU A 40 4.26 19.09 4.55
N LEU A 41 3.34 18.12 4.61
CA LEU A 41 2.47 17.91 5.78
C LEU A 41 3.07 16.98 6.84
N SER A 42 3.90 16.00 6.46
CA SER A 42 4.50 15.04 7.39
C SER A 42 5.74 14.32 6.82
N LYS A 43 6.85 15.06 6.75
CA LYS A 43 8.17 14.57 6.31
C LYS A 43 8.62 13.29 7.04
N TYR A 44 8.31 13.16 8.33
CA TYR A 44 8.70 12.00 9.14
C TYR A 44 7.93 10.73 8.77
N VAL A 45 6.65 10.86 8.39
CA VAL A 45 5.86 9.72 7.90
C VAL A 45 6.42 9.28 6.55
N ALA A 46 6.69 10.19 5.62
CA ALA A 46 7.26 9.85 4.32
C ALA A 46 8.61 9.08 4.43
N LEU A 47 9.53 9.56 5.27
CA LEU A 47 10.85 8.93 5.46
C LEU A 47 10.78 7.61 6.23
N ALA A 48 9.87 7.49 7.21
CA ALA A 48 9.67 6.24 7.93
C ALA A 48 9.21 5.13 6.98
N THR A 49 8.34 5.48 6.02
CA THR A 49 7.74 4.51 5.14
C THR A 49 8.66 4.06 3.98
N GLU A 50 9.64 4.88 3.56
CA GLU A 50 10.71 4.46 2.64
C GLU A 50 11.59 3.36 3.28
N ARG A 51 12.01 3.56 4.53
CA ARG A 51 12.78 2.55 5.29
C ARG A 51 11.99 1.25 5.49
N GLU A 52 10.69 1.34 5.76
CA GLU A 52 9.82 0.16 5.85
C GLU A 52 9.77 -0.62 4.54
N ALA A 53 9.67 0.08 3.41
CA ALA A 53 9.68 -0.55 2.10
C ALA A 53 11.02 -1.24 1.80
N GLU A 54 12.14 -0.62 2.16
CA GLU A 54 13.48 -1.21 2.01
C GLU A 54 13.65 -2.47 2.87
N ILE A 55 13.30 -2.41 4.16
CA ILE A 55 13.39 -3.55 5.09
C ILE A 55 12.54 -4.72 4.58
N ASN A 56 11.33 -4.44 4.09
CA ASN A 56 10.44 -5.48 3.57
C ASN A 56 10.97 -6.07 2.25
N ARG A 57 11.44 -5.23 1.31
CA ARG A 57 12.05 -5.70 0.06
C ARG A 57 13.27 -6.59 0.28
N ALA A 58 14.11 -6.24 1.25
CA ALA A 58 15.28 -7.01 1.63
C ALA A 58 14.94 -8.31 2.39
N SER A 59 13.72 -8.43 2.92
CA SER A 59 13.29 -9.64 3.61
C SER A 59 12.89 -10.76 2.65
N GLU A 60 13.01 -12.01 3.11
CA GLU A 60 12.51 -13.19 2.39
C GLU A 60 10.99 -13.38 2.53
N LEU A 61 10.32 -12.53 3.32
CA LEU A 61 8.88 -12.62 3.56
C LEU A 61 8.07 -12.36 2.28
N GLU A 62 6.90 -12.95 2.22
CA GLU A 62 5.84 -12.64 1.27
C GLU A 62 5.16 -11.34 1.71
N TRP A 63 5.81 -10.21 1.47
CA TRP A 63 5.30 -8.92 1.93
C TRP A 63 4.31 -8.30 0.95
N VAL A 64 3.34 -7.56 1.46
CA VAL A 64 2.44 -6.69 0.71
C VAL A 64 2.35 -5.35 1.42
N LEU A 65 2.56 -4.26 0.68
CA LEU A 65 2.45 -2.90 1.20
C LEU A 65 1.26 -2.18 0.56
N ALA A 66 0.09 -2.24 1.20
CA ALA A 66 -1.07 -1.50 0.74
C ALA A 66 -0.83 0.00 0.93
N ARG A 67 -1.00 0.80 -0.11
CA ARG A 67 -0.68 2.24 -0.15
C ARG A 67 -1.94 3.10 -0.35
N PRO A 68 -2.95 3.06 0.54
CA PRO A 68 -4.15 3.85 0.36
C PRO A 68 -3.87 5.36 0.32
N PRO A 69 -4.69 6.12 -0.43
CA PRO A 69 -4.75 7.58 -0.30
C PRO A 69 -5.38 7.96 1.05
N ARG A 70 -5.98 9.15 1.19
CA ARG A 70 -6.59 9.54 2.46
C ARG A 70 -7.71 8.57 2.84
N ILE A 71 -7.55 7.89 3.97
CA ILE A 71 -8.57 6.99 4.52
C ILE A 71 -9.66 7.84 5.18
N VAL A 72 -10.92 7.59 4.82
CA VAL A 72 -12.09 8.24 5.41
C VAL A 72 -13.01 7.20 6.08
N PRO A 73 -13.71 7.53 7.18
CA PRO A 73 -14.67 6.62 7.79
C PRO A 73 -15.76 6.21 6.80
N GLY A 74 -16.13 4.93 6.78
CA GLY A 74 -17.20 4.42 5.93
C GLY A 74 -17.14 2.90 5.76
N PRO A 75 -18.26 2.28 5.31
CA PRO A 75 -18.36 0.84 5.12
C PRO A 75 -17.52 0.36 3.92
N ALA A 76 -17.36 -0.95 3.81
CA ALA A 76 -16.84 -1.58 2.60
C ALA A 76 -17.89 -1.44 1.49
N THR A 77 -17.47 -0.94 0.34
CA THR A 77 -18.30 -0.80 -0.87
C THR A 77 -17.94 -1.85 -1.92
N GLY A 78 -16.71 -2.37 -1.89
CA GLY A 78 -16.19 -3.30 -2.89
C GLY A 78 -15.98 -2.69 -4.27
N SER A 79 -16.14 -1.37 -4.42
CA SER A 79 -16.12 -0.68 -5.71
C SER A 79 -14.74 -0.12 -6.10
N TYR A 80 -13.76 -0.23 -5.20
CA TYR A 80 -12.40 0.24 -5.44
C TYR A 80 -11.67 -0.65 -6.46
N ARG A 81 -10.68 -0.08 -7.11
CA ARG A 81 -9.70 -0.79 -7.95
C ARG A 81 -8.33 -0.69 -7.32
N VAL A 82 -7.45 -1.60 -7.68
CA VAL A 82 -6.06 -1.61 -7.23
C VAL A 82 -5.15 -1.26 -8.40
N MET A 83 -4.41 -0.18 -8.25
CA MET A 83 -3.43 0.28 -9.24
C MET A 83 -2.01 -0.01 -8.73
N PRO A 84 -1.07 -0.37 -9.61
CA PRO A 84 0.31 -0.62 -9.20
C PRO A 84 1.14 0.65 -9.00
N ASP A 85 0.79 1.75 -9.69
CA ASP A 85 1.71 2.87 -9.97
C ASP A 85 1.12 4.27 -9.77
N ARG A 86 -0.20 4.39 -9.57
CA ARG A 86 -0.91 5.67 -9.50
C ARG A 86 -2.06 5.67 -8.50
N VAL A 87 -2.33 6.85 -7.93
CA VAL A 87 -3.49 7.07 -7.05
C VAL A 87 -4.71 7.42 -7.91
N PRO A 88 -5.76 6.57 -7.94
CA PRO A 88 -6.91 6.80 -8.81
C PRO A 88 -7.93 7.79 -8.21
N SER A 89 -7.94 7.96 -6.88
CA SER A 89 -8.84 8.87 -6.15
C SER A 89 -8.15 9.49 -4.93
N PRO A 90 -8.56 10.69 -4.49
CA PRO A 90 -7.95 11.35 -3.32
C PRO A 90 -8.31 10.69 -1.98
N ASN A 91 -9.41 9.93 -1.93
CA ASN A 91 -9.93 9.30 -0.73
C ASN A 91 -10.31 7.84 -0.99
N ILE A 92 -10.34 7.04 0.08
CA ILE A 92 -10.88 5.67 0.12
C ILE A 92 -11.56 5.38 1.46
N SER A 93 -12.64 4.59 1.48
CA SER A 93 -13.30 4.23 2.75
C SER A 93 -12.44 3.27 3.58
N GLN A 94 -12.53 3.38 4.91
CA GLN A 94 -11.88 2.47 5.84
C GLN A 94 -12.29 1.02 5.59
N GLY A 95 -13.57 0.76 5.28
CA GLY A 95 -14.05 -0.58 4.97
C GLY A 95 -13.42 -1.18 3.71
N ASP A 96 -13.21 -0.38 2.65
CA ASP A 96 -12.55 -0.86 1.43
C ASP A 96 -11.04 -1.10 1.63
N VAL A 97 -10.39 -0.33 2.50
CA VAL A 97 -9.01 -0.61 2.92
C VAL A 97 -8.95 -1.94 3.67
N ALA A 98 -9.87 -2.18 4.61
CA ALA A 98 -9.94 -3.44 5.35
C ALA A 98 -10.20 -4.64 4.41
N ASP A 99 -11.11 -4.49 3.45
CA ASP A 99 -11.39 -5.51 2.43
C ASP A 99 -10.14 -5.84 1.58
N LEU A 100 -9.38 -4.83 1.13
CA LEU A 100 -8.11 -5.05 0.44
C LEU A 100 -7.11 -5.81 1.32
N MET A 101 -6.95 -5.40 2.58
CA MET A 101 -6.00 -6.03 3.49
C MET A 101 -6.28 -7.52 3.66
N LEU A 102 -7.56 -7.90 3.80
CA LEU A 102 -7.98 -9.30 3.88
C LEU A 102 -7.68 -10.06 2.58
N LYS A 103 -7.97 -9.46 1.42
CA LYS A 103 -7.65 -10.05 0.11
C LYS A 103 -6.15 -10.26 -0.08
N CYS A 104 -5.31 -9.31 0.35
CA CYS A 104 -3.86 -9.44 0.32
C CYS A 104 -3.33 -10.52 1.27
N ALA A 105 -3.98 -10.72 2.41
CA ALA A 105 -3.60 -11.78 3.35
C ALA A 105 -3.93 -13.17 2.81
N ALA A 106 -5.10 -13.33 2.19
CA ALA A 106 -5.59 -14.60 1.67
C ALA A 106 -5.04 -14.96 0.27
N GLY A 107 -4.75 -13.96 -0.57
CA GLY A 107 -4.32 -14.14 -1.96
C GLY A 107 -2.80 -14.07 -2.16
N SER A 108 -2.36 -14.37 -3.39
CA SER A 108 -0.96 -14.26 -3.83
C SER A 108 -0.71 -13.16 -4.86
N GLU A 109 -1.78 -12.52 -5.37
CA GLU A 109 -1.73 -11.53 -6.46
C GLU A 109 -0.75 -10.37 -6.18
N TRP A 110 -0.71 -9.93 -4.92
CA TRP A 110 0.05 -8.77 -4.49
C TRP A 110 1.33 -9.11 -3.72
N VAL A 111 1.73 -10.38 -3.70
CA VAL A 111 2.96 -10.82 -3.02
C VAL A 111 4.18 -10.12 -3.60
N ARG A 112 4.98 -9.54 -2.72
CA ARG A 112 6.13 -8.66 -3.00
C ARG A 112 5.77 -7.43 -3.84
N ARG A 113 4.56 -6.89 -3.66
CA ARG A 113 4.07 -5.69 -4.34
C ARG A 113 3.55 -4.64 -3.35
N ALA A 114 3.40 -3.42 -3.85
CA ALA A 114 2.88 -2.29 -3.10
C ALA A 114 1.61 -1.71 -3.77
N PRO A 115 0.45 -2.40 -3.66
CA PRO A 115 -0.78 -1.97 -4.32
C PRO A 115 -1.32 -0.63 -3.81
N ILE A 116 -1.88 0.21 -4.71
CA ILE A 116 -2.57 1.47 -4.38
C ILE A 116 -4.08 1.28 -4.64
N PRO A 117 -4.93 1.18 -3.61
CA PRO A 117 -6.37 1.14 -3.84
C PRO A 117 -6.95 2.54 -4.09
N GLY A 118 -8.00 2.60 -4.87
CA GLY A 118 -8.90 3.75 -4.89
C GLY A 118 -9.99 3.62 -5.96
N TYR A 119 -10.84 4.62 -6.04
CA TYR A 119 -12.00 4.60 -6.92
C TYR A 119 -11.60 5.12 -8.31
N GLY A 120 -11.94 4.37 -9.35
CA GLY A 120 -11.62 4.75 -10.73
C GLY A 120 -12.76 5.49 -11.42
N ALA A 121 -12.42 6.45 -12.29
CA ALA A 121 -13.10 6.59 -13.57
C ALA A 121 -12.61 5.48 -14.53
N ARG A 122 -13.40 5.09 -15.54
CA ARG A 122 -13.06 4.03 -16.51
C ARG A 122 -11.62 4.20 -17.03
N LEU A 123 -10.82 3.13 -17.00
CA LEU A 123 -9.54 3.07 -17.72
C LEU A 123 -9.85 3.18 -19.22
N PRO A 124 -9.18 4.05 -20.00
CA PRO A 124 -9.15 3.88 -21.44
C PRO A 124 -8.49 2.53 -21.76
N PRO A 125 -8.91 1.83 -22.83
CA PRO A 125 -8.28 0.57 -23.23
C PRO A 125 -6.78 0.82 -23.50
N SER A 126 -5.94 -0.13 -23.07
CA SER A 126 -4.53 -0.15 -23.44
C SER A 126 -4.40 -0.19 -24.98
N PRO A 127 -3.37 0.45 -25.56
CA PRO A 127 -3.12 0.43 -26.99
C PRO A 127 -2.82 -0.98 -27.53
#